data_AF-A0A0F9RID3-F1
#
_entry.id   AF-A0A0F9RID3-F1
#
_cell.length_a   1.000
_cell.length_b   1.000
_cell.length_c   1.000
_cell.angle_alpha   90.00
_cell.angle_beta   90.00
_cell.angle_gamma   90.00
#
_symmetry.space_group_name_H-M   'P 1'
#
loop_
_entity.id
_entity.type
_entity.pdbx_description
1 polymer ?
#
loop_
_entity_poly.entity_id
_entity_poly.type
_entity_poly.pdbx_seq_one_letter_code
_entity_poly.pdbx_strand_id
1 'polypeptide(L)'
;MVFGKLWLRHTESGGEARRWVMSFRWHAERARDGQCCWLVAGLENLAAHPPVETRGRKRLILPKEKLEERLKILRQRARAAAKLRELMLAPGQRDIDEVIRIGSRLEEMKERISELGGVPRSWDSGAFIRR
;
A
#
# COMPACT_ATOMS: atom_id res chain seq x y z
N MET A 1 16.07 26.98 22.64
CA MET A 1 16.44 26.82 21.21
C MET A 1 16.41 25.34 20.87
N VAL A 2 15.78 24.96 19.75
CA VAL A 2 15.69 23.59 19.24
C VAL A 2 16.53 23.47 17.98
N PHE A 3 17.24 22.36 17.84
CA PHE A 3 18.14 22.09 16.72
C PHE A 3 17.64 20.88 15.93
N GLY A 4 17.61 21.00 14.60
CA GLY A 4 17.27 19.90 13.70
C GLY A 4 18.34 19.71 12.64
N LYS A 5 18.49 18.46 12.17
CA LYS A 5 19.35 18.12 11.04
C LYS A 5 18.55 17.31 10.03
N LEU A 6 18.55 17.73 8.78
CA LEU A 6 18.04 16.96 7.66
C LEU A 6 19.21 16.46 6.83
N TRP A 7 19.28 15.13 6.69
CA TRP A 7 20.28 14.46 5.87
C TRP A 7 19.69 14.24 4.49
N LEU A 8 20.28 14.86 3.48
CA LEU A 8 19.88 14.69 2.08
C LEU A 8 20.96 13.91 1.35
N ARG A 9 20.53 12.92 0.57
CA ARG A 9 21.38 12.16 -0.35
C ARG A 9 20.89 12.45 -1.75
N HIS A 10 21.74 13.07 -2.57
CA HIS A 10 21.47 13.24 -3.99
C HIS A 10 22.38 12.31 -4.78
N THR A 11 21.80 11.63 -5.77
CA THR A 11 22.54 10.92 -6.81
C THR A 11 22.32 11.70 -8.10
N GLU A 12 23.31 12.47 -8.53
CA GLU A 12 23.31 13.00 -9.89
C GLU A 12 23.44 11.82 -10.86
N SER A 13 22.79 11.93 -12.03
CA SER A 13 22.78 10.93 -13.09
C SER A 13 24.22 10.60 -13.53
N GLY A 14 24.80 9.55 -12.93
CA GLY A 14 26.14 9.02 -13.25
C GLY A 14 27.25 9.29 -12.24
N GLY A 15 27.01 9.88 -11.07
CA GLY A 15 28.06 10.26 -10.11
C GLY A 15 27.88 9.79 -8.66
N GLU A 16 29.00 9.72 -7.92
CA GLU A 16 29.07 9.32 -6.51
C GLU A 16 28.05 10.07 -5.63
N ALA A 17 27.41 9.34 -4.71
CA ALA A 17 26.37 9.91 -3.85
C ALA A 17 26.97 10.92 -2.84
N ARG A 18 26.71 12.20 -3.06
CA ARG A 18 27.07 13.26 -2.10
C ARG A 18 26.01 13.34 -0.99
N ARG A 19 26.47 13.36 0.26
CA ARG A 19 25.63 13.57 1.45
C ARG A 19 25.79 15.00 1.93
N TRP A 20 24.67 15.67 2.15
CA TRP A 20 24.64 17.04 2.65
C TRP A 20 23.78 17.08 3.90
N VAL A 21 24.16 17.94 4.85
CA VAL A 21 23.42 18.15 6.09
C VAL A 21 22.89 19.56 6.12
N MET A 22 21.57 19.70 6.11
CA MET A 22 20.94 20.98 6.42
C MET A 22 20.71 21.06 7.93
N SER A 23 21.24 22.11 8.56
CA SER A 23 21.04 22.36 9.98
C SER A 23 20.02 23.47 10.16
N PHE A 24 19.05 23.24 11.05
CA PHE A 24 17.99 24.19 11.33
C PHE A 24 18.01 24.59 12.80
N ARG A 25 17.60 25.82 13.08
CA ARG A 25 17.50 26.39 14.43
C ARG A 25 16.14 27.02 14.60
N TRP A 26 15.44 26.65 15.67
CA TRP A 26 14.14 27.21 16.02
C TRP A 26 14.13 27.68 17.47
N HIS A 27 13.30 28.69 17.76
CA HIS A 27 12.99 29.00 19.14
C HIS A 27 12.13 27.86 19.72
N ALA A 28 12.47 27.43 20.94
CA ALA A 28 11.69 26.43 21.66
C ALA A 28 10.32 27.02 22.02
N GLU A 29 10.30 28.30 22.35
CA GLU A 29 9.11 29.08 22.65
C GLU A 29 9.35 30.52 22.15
N ARG A 30 8.36 31.12 21.50
CA ARG A 30 8.42 32.50 21.04
C ARG A 30 7.96 33.43 22.16
N ALA A 31 8.69 34.53 22.35
CA ALA A 31 8.36 35.53 23.35
C ALA A 31 7.01 36.24 23.14
N ARG A 32 6.44 36.19 21.93
CA ARG A 32 5.19 36.92 21.59
C ARG A 32 3.93 36.16 21.98
N ASP A 33 3.90 34.85 21.75
CA ASP A 33 2.69 34.03 21.79
C ASP A 33 2.87 32.72 22.56
N GLY A 34 4.07 32.47 23.12
CA GLY A 34 4.37 31.24 23.85
C GLY A 34 4.40 29.99 22.95
N GLN A 35 4.42 30.14 21.61
CA GLN A 35 4.36 29.00 20.69
C GLN A 35 5.75 28.58 20.20
N CYS A 36 5.89 27.29 19.92
CA CYS A 36 7.10 26.72 19.35
C CYS A 36 7.23 27.08 17.87
N CYS A 37 8.31 27.76 17.45
CA CYS A 37 8.52 28.14 16.04
C CYS A 37 8.45 26.95 15.07
N TRP A 38 9.00 25.81 15.47
CA TRP A 38 9.02 24.60 14.64
C TRP A 38 7.62 23.97 14.49
N LEU A 39 6.76 24.11 15.51
CA LEU A 39 5.39 23.59 15.49
C LEU A 39 4.53 24.42 14.54
N VAL A 40 4.60 25.75 14.65
CA VAL A 40 3.86 26.68 13.78
C VAL A 40 4.24 26.45 12.32
N ALA A 41 5.54 26.44 12.00
CA ALA A 41 6.01 26.19 10.65
C ALA A 41 5.59 24.79 10.12
N GLY A 42 5.57 23.78 10.99
CA GLY A 42 5.08 22.45 10.64
C GLY A 42 3.59 22.44 10.30
N LEU A 43 2.77 23.13 11.09
CA LEU A 43 1.32 23.23 10.87
C LEU A 43 1.00 24.02 9.61
N GLU A 44 1.67 25.15 9.36
CA GLU A 44 1.53 25.93 8.13
C GLU A 44 1.90 25.09 6.90
N ASN A 45 2.98 24.32 6.98
CA ASN A 45 3.38 23.44 5.90
C ASN A 45 2.36 22.33 5.62
N LEU A 46 1.77 21.73 6.66
CA LEU A 46 0.72 20.72 6.52
C LEU A 46 -0.58 21.32 5.97
N ALA A 47 -0.91 22.57 6.30
CA ALA A 47 -2.07 23.27 5.76
C ALA A 47 -1.89 23.60 4.27
N ALA A 48 -0.69 24.04 3.89
CA ALA A 48 -0.36 24.33 2.49
C ALA A 48 -0.17 23.05 1.64
N HIS A 49 0.31 21.96 2.25
CA HIS A 49 0.57 20.68 1.61
C HIS A 49 -0.19 19.57 2.35
N PRO A 50 -1.52 19.48 2.14
CA PRO A 50 -2.31 18.43 2.78
C PRO A 50 -1.70 17.06 2.45
N PRO A 51 -1.51 16.18 3.45
CA PRO A 51 -0.87 14.90 3.24
C PRO A 51 -1.68 14.09 2.23
N VAL A 52 -1.15 13.94 1.02
CA VAL A 52 -1.68 13.00 0.04
C VAL A 52 -1.18 11.62 0.47
N GLU A 53 -2.10 10.70 0.77
CA GLU A 53 -1.78 9.30 1.04
C GLU A 53 -1.11 8.70 -0.21
N THR A 54 0.22 8.76 -0.23
CA THR A 54 1.07 8.20 -1.30
C THR A 54 1.37 6.73 -1.04
N ARG A 55 1.04 6.22 0.15
CA ARG A 55 1.13 4.81 0.51
C ARG A 55 -0.12 4.08 0.05
N GLY A 56 0.00 3.31 -1.03
CA GLY A 56 -1.08 2.45 -1.49
C GLY A 56 -1.08 2.23 -2.99
N ARG A 57 -1.96 1.34 -3.46
CA ARG A 57 -2.22 1.23 -4.90
C ARG A 57 -3.00 2.45 -5.36
N LYS A 58 -2.54 3.10 -6.44
CA LYS A 58 -3.30 4.15 -7.12
C LYS A 58 -4.72 3.65 -7.39
N ARG A 59 -5.72 4.51 -7.12
CA ARG A 59 -7.12 4.17 -7.33
C ARG A 59 -7.34 3.86 -8.81
N LEU A 60 -7.89 2.69 -9.10
CA LEU A 60 -8.27 2.34 -10.45
C LEU A 60 -9.54 3.13 -10.81
N ILE A 61 -9.44 4.00 -11.81
CA ILE A 61 -10.57 4.80 -12.29
C ILE A 61 -11.39 3.91 -13.22
N LEU A 62 -12.54 3.42 -12.73
CA LEU A 62 -13.48 2.61 -13.50
C LEU A 62 -14.89 3.22 -13.43
N PRO A 63 -15.73 3.01 -14.46
CA PRO A 63 -17.17 3.24 -14.36
C PRO A 63 -17.76 2.48 -13.17
N LYS A 64 -18.80 3.03 -12.54
CA LYS A 64 -19.43 2.47 -11.33
C LYS A 64 -19.84 1.01 -11.51
N GLU A 65 -20.43 0.67 -12.64
CA GLU A 65 -20.88 -0.68 -12.98
C GLU A 65 -19.71 -1.69 -12.99
N LYS A 66 -18.62 -1.35 -13.69
CA LYS A 66 -17.40 -2.18 -13.75
C LYS A 66 -16.72 -2.29 -12.38
N LEU A 67 -16.78 -1.23 -11.58
CA LEU A 67 -16.25 -1.23 -10.22
C LEU A 67 -17.02 -2.19 -9.32
N GLU A 68 -18.36 -2.18 -9.38
CA GLU A 68 -19.22 -3.08 -8.61
C GLU A 68 -18.99 -4.54 -8.99
N GLU A 69 -18.90 -4.84 -10.29
CA GLU A 69 -18.58 -6.18 -10.77
C GLU A 69 -17.20 -6.64 -10.31
N ARG A 70 -16.19 -5.76 -10.43
CA ARG A 70 -14.84 -6.02 -9.93
C ARG A 70 -14.84 -6.31 -8.43
N LEU A 71 -15.56 -5.53 -7.64
CA LEU A 71 -15.69 -5.74 -6.19
C LEU A 71 -16.36 -7.07 -5.86
N LYS A 72 -17.36 -7.50 -6.65
CA LYS A 72 -18.01 -8.81 -6.50
C LYS A 72 -17.00 -9.94 -6.68
N ILE A 73 -16.19 -9.89 -7.73
CA ILE A 73 -15.14 -10.90 -7.99
C ILE A 73 -14.09 -10.89 -6.87
N LEU A 74 -13.63 -9.71 -6.43
CA LEU A 74 -12.66 -9.59 -5.34
C LEU A 74 -13.16 -10.25 -4.04
N ARG A 75 -14.43 -10.02 -3.68
CA ARG A 75 -15.06 -10.65 -2.50
C ARG A 75 -15.19 -12.17 -2.66
N GLN A 76 -15.59 -12.64 -3.83
CA GLN A 76 -15.70 -14.07 -4.12
C GLN A 76 -14.33 -14.77 -4.01
N ARG A 77 -13.28 -14.16 -4.57
CA ARG A 77 -11.92 -14.70 -4.46
C ARG A 77 -11.44 -14.74 -3.02
N ALA A 78 -11.68 -13.68 -2.25
CA ALA A 78 -11.27 -13.64 -0.84
C ALA A 78 -11.87 -14.81 -0.04
N ARG A 79 -13.14 -15.13 -0.27
CA ARG A 79 -13.83 -16.29 0.35
C ARG A 79 -13.23 -17.62 -0.12
N ALA A 80 -13.04 -17.79 -1.42
CA ALA A 80 -12.45 -19.01 -1.99
C ALA A 80 -11.01 -19.24 -1.48
N ALA A 81 -10.22 -18.17 -1.40
CA ALA A 81 -8.86 -18.17 -0.87
C ALA A 81 -8.78 -18.48 0.63
N ALA A 82 -9.75 -18.02 1.42
CA ALA A 82 -9.85 -18.35 2.84
C ALA A 82 -10.17 -19.85 3.01
N LYS A 83 -11.19 -20.34 2.30
CA LYS A 83 -11.57 -21.76 2.33
C LYS A 83 -10.43 -22.68 1.89
N LEU A 84 -9.70 -22.30 0.83
CA LEU A 84 -8.53 -23.05 0.37
C LEU A 84 -7.46 -23.15 1.46
N ARG A 85 -7.19 -22.05 2.17
CA ARG A 85 -6.23 -22.05 3.29
C ARG A 85 -6.69 -22.93 4.44
N GLU A 86 -7.97 -22.88 4.80
CA GLU A 86 -8.54 -23.76 5.83
C GLU A 86 -8.35 -25.24 5.48
N LEU A 87 -8.67 -25.63 4.23
CA LEU A 87 -8.50 -27.01 3.75
C LEU A 87 -7.04 -27.45 3.71
N MET A 88 -6.11 -26.56 3.36
CA MET A 88 -4.68 -26.88 3.32
C MET A 88 -4.05 -27.03 4.71
N LEU A 89 -4.56 -26.29 5.70
CA LEU A 89 -4.06 -26.27 7.08
C LEU A 89 -4.76 -27.29 8.00
N ALA A 90 -5.90 -27.86 7.59
CA ALA A 90 -6.63 -28.84 8.38
C ALA A 90 -5.78 -30.11 8.64
N PRO A 91 -5.57 -30.52 9.91
CA PRO A 91 -4.89 -31.77 10.23
C PRO A 91 -5.83 -32.96 9.96
N GLY A 92 -5.57 -33.72 8.89
CA GLY A 92 -6.39 -34.86 8.48
C GLY A 92 -6.35 -35.15 6.98
N GLN A 93 -7.30 -35.95 6.50
CA GLN A 93 -7.47 -36.29 5.09
C GLN A 93 -7.90 -35.04 4.31
N ARG A 94 -6.95 -34.46 3.58
CA ARG A 94 -7.19 -33.32 2.70
C ARG A 94 -8.17 -33.76 1.61
N ASP A 95 -9.29 -33.07 1.49
CA ASP A 95 -10.19 -33.24 0.35
C ASP A 95 -9.52 -32.61 -0.88
N ILE A 96 -8.70 -33.43 -1.56
CA ILE A 96 -7.90 -33.01 -2.73
C ILE A 96 -8.82 -32.54 -3.86
N ASP A 97 -9.98 -33.17 -4.04
CA ASP A 97 -10.94 -32.81 -5.08
C ASP A 97 -11.54 -31.44 -4.82
N GLU A 98 -11.89 -31.13 -3.57
CA GLU A 98 -12.36 -29.80 -3.22
C GLU A 98 -11.25 -28.73 -3.39
N VAL A 99 -10.00 -29.06 -3.05
CA VAL A 99 -8.84 -28.18 -3.28
C VAL A 99 -8.66 -27.86 -4.78
N ILE A 100 -8.70 -28.88 -5.65
CA ILE A 100 -8.59 -28.71 -7.11
C ILE A 100 -9.75 -27.88 -7.65
N ARG A 101 -10.98 -28.14 -7.19
CA ARG A 101 -12.17 -27.37 -7.58
C ARG A 101 -12.05 -25.89 -7.20
N ILE A 102 -11.60 -25.61 -5.99
CA ILE A 102 -11.40 -24.23 -5.52
C ILE A 102 -10.27 -23.57 -6.32
N GLY A 103 -9.17 -24.28 -6.57
CA GLY A 103 -8.06 -23.82 -7.41
C GLY A 103 -8.52 -23.40 -8.81
N SER A 104 -9.30 -24.24 -9.48
CA SER A 104 -9.85 -23.96 -10.83
C SER A 104 -10.72 -22.70 -10.82
N ARG A 105 -11.58 -22.56 -9.81
CA ARG A 105 -12.43 -21.37 -9.64
C ARG A 105 -11.63 -20.09 -9.39
N LEU A 106 -10.46 -20.18 -8.75
CA LEU A 106 -9.58 -19.03 -8.54
C LEU A 106 -8.93 -18.57 -9.86
N GLU A 107 -8.63 -19.47 -10.79
CA GLU A 107 -8.12 -19.13 -12.12
C GLU A 107 -9.22 -18.53 -13.02
N GLU A 108 -10.44 -19.08 -13.01
CA GLU A 108 -11.58 -18.46 -13.71
C GLU A 108 -11.82 -17.01 -13.25
N MET A 109 -11.70 -16.74 -11.94
CA MET A 109 -11.81 -15.38 -11.42
C MET A 109 -10.67 -14.46 -11.88
N LYS A 110 -9.50 -15.02 -12.18
CA LYS A 110 -8.34 -14.28 -12.70
C LYS A 110 -8.60 -13.81 -14.13
N GLU A 111 -9.16 -14.67 -14.96
CA GLU A 111 -9.56 -14.32 -16.33
C GLU A 111 -10.62 -13.22 -16.32
N ARG A 112 -11.70 -13.42 -15.54
CA ARG A 112 -12.80 -12.45 -15.45
C ARG A 112 -12.39 -11.07 -14.91
N ILE A 113 -11.49 -11.01 -13.94
CA ILE A 113 -11.03 -9.71 -13.40
C ILE A 113 -10.07 -9.00 -14.36
N SER A 114 -9.42 -9.73 -15.27
CA SER A 114 -8.49 -9.19 -16.26
C SER A 114 -9.21 -8.19 -17.17
N GLU A 115 -10.43 -8.54 -17.61
CA GLU A 115 -11.29 -7.70 -18.44
C GLU A 115 -11.80 -6.44 -17.71
N LEU A 116 -11.81 -6.45 -16.37
CA LEU A 116 -12.30 -5.37 -15.52
C LEU A 116 -11.19 -4.43 -15.03
N GLY A 117 -10.17 -4.19 -15.86
CA GLY A 117 -9.05 -3.30 -15.53
C GLY A 117 -7.84 -4.01 -14.92
N GLY A 118 -7.62 -5.26 -15.32
CA GLY A 118 -6.40 -6.00 -15.05
C GLY A 118 -6.39 -6.78 -13.74
N VAL A 119 -5.51 -7.79 -13.70
CA VAL A 119 -5.34 -8.68 -12.56
C VAL A 119 -4.51 -8.00 -11.46
N PRO A 120 -4.93 -8.07 -10.19
CA PRO A 120 -4.08 -7.69 -9.07
C PRO A 120 -2.75 -8.45 -9.10
N ARG A 121 -1.59 -7.76 -9.08
CA ARG A 121 -0.26 -8.40 -9.03
C ARG A 121 -0.09 -9.48 -7.95
N SER A 122 -0.83 -9.34 -6.85
CA SER A 122 -0.89 -10.31 -5.75
C SER A 122 -1.49 -11.67 -6.16
N TRP A 123 -2.05 -11.79 -7.36
CA TRP A 123 -2.61 -13.03 -7.92
C TRP A 123 -1.69 -13.65 -8.98
N ASP A 124 -0.67 -12.93 -9.48
CA ASP A 124 0.20 -13.37 -10.59
C ASP A 124 1.40 -14.21 -10.18
N SER A 125 1.49 -14.59 -8.91
CA SER A 125 2.58 -15.41 -8.41
C SER A 125 2.06 -16.30 -7.30
N GLY A 126 2.72 -17.43 -7.06
CA GLY A 126 2.49 -18.37 -5.95
C GLY A 126 2.69 -17.77 -4.55
N ALA A 127 2.26 -16.52 -4.34
CA ALA A 127 2.23 -15.77 -3.09
C ALA A 127 1.31 -16.39 -2.03
N PHE A 128 0.55 -17.44 -2.37
CA PHE A 128 -0.12 -18.29 -1.38
C PHE A 128 0.85 -19.05 -0.47
N ILE A 129 2.13 -19.18 -0.85
CA ILE A 129 3.12 -19.99 -0.11
C ILE A 129 4.12 -19.13 0.69
N ARG A 130 4.07 -17.80 0.61
CA ARG A 130 4.97 -16.94 1.40
C ARG A 130 4.22 -16.12 2.43
N ARG A 131 4.00 -16.71 3.60
CA ARG A 131 4.31 -16.15 4.93
C ARG A 131 4.05 -17.18 6.01
#